data_AF-A0A1I6WB95-F1
#
_entry.id   AF-A0A1I6WB95-F1
#
_cell.length_a   1.000
_cell.length_b   1.000
_cell.length_c   1.000
_cell.angle_alpha   90.00
_cell.angle_beta   90.00
_cell.angle_gamma   90.00
#
_symmetry.space_group_name_H-M   'P 1'
#
loop_
_entity.id
_entity.type
_entity.pdbx_description
1 polymer ?
#
loop_
_entity_poly.entity_id
_entity_poly.type
_entity_poly.pdbx_seq_one_letter_code
_entity_poly.pdbx_strand_id
1 'polypeptide(L)' 'MSAYDRLPPELRAWLAQAALPWSPRSALRAWRGALRRTGCAEAAAARLSAIEAGQLARL' A
#
# COMPACT_ATOMS: atom_id res chain seq x y z
N MET A 1 6.82 11.17 -13.68
CA MET A 1 5.37 10.95 -13.50
C MET A 1 4.87 9.52 -13.82
N SER A 2 5.73 8.51 -14.04
CA SER A 2 5.27 7.17 -14.54
C SER A 2 5.22 6.05 -13.49
N ALA A 3 5.56 6.34 -12.22
CA ALA A 3 5.60 5.31 -11.19
C ALA A 3 4.22 4.93 -10.64
N TYR A 4 3.27 5.87 -10.65
CA TYR A 4 1.90 5.65 -10.18
C TYR A 4 1.06 4.87 -11.21
N ASP A 5 1.23 5.14 -12.51
CA ASP A 5 0.53 4.44 -13.59
C ASP A 5 0.93 2.96 -13.72
N ARG A 6 2.13 2.60 -13.25
CA ARG A 6 2.63 1.22 -13.27
C ARG A 6 2.23 0.42 -12.03
N LEU A 7 1.45 1.01 -11.12
CA LEU A 7 0.98 0.31 -9.92
C LEU A 7 -0.20 -0.61 -10.27
N PRO A 8 -0.32 -1.76 -9.58
CA PRO A 8 -1.51 -2.59 -9.64
C PRO A 8 -2.77 -1.76 -9.31
N PRO A 9 -3.90 -2.02 -9.99
CA PRO A 9 -5.12 -1.26 -9.78
C PRO A 9 -5.61 -1.32 -8.32
N GLU A 10 -5.42 -2.45 -7.64
CA GLU A 10 -5.79 -2.64 -6.23
C GLU A 10 -4.92 -1.77 -5.30
N LEU A 11 -3.63 -1.67 -5.62
CA LEU A 11 -2.71 -0.80 -4.86
C LEU A 11 -3.04 0.68 -5.08
N ARG A 12 -3.44 1.07 -6.29
CA ARG A 12 -3.89 2.45 -6.56
C ARG A 12 -5.18 2.76 -5.82
N ALA A 13 -6.13 1.84 -5.80
CA ALA A 13 -7.38 1.99 -5.06
C ALA A 13 -7.12 2.18 -3.56
N TRP A 14 -6.22 1.37 -2.99
CA TRP A 14 -5.80 1.55 -1.60
C TRP A 14 -5.10 2.90 -1.38
N LEU A 15 -4.18 3.30 -2.26
CA LEU A 15 -3.48 4.61 -2.17
C LEU A 15 -4.42 5.81 -2.26
N ALA A 16 -5.53 5.68 -3.00
CA ALA A 16 -6.54 6.74 -3.11
C ALA A 16 -7.34 6.94 -1.80
N GLN A 17 -7.36 5.92 -0.93
CA GLN A 17 -8.05 5.94 0.36
C GLN A 17 -7.10 6.14 1.55
N ALA A 18 -5.79 6.01 1.33
CA ALA A 18 -4.76 6.15 2.36
C ALA A 18 -4.77 7.55 2.97
N ALA A 19 -4.63 7.63 4.29
CA ALA A 19 -4.65 8.90 5.02
C ALA A 19 -3.30 9.64 4.96
N LEU A 20 -2.20 8.89 4.80
CA LEU A 20 -0.85 9.48 4.70
C LEU A 20 -0.43 9.68 3.24
N PRO A 21 0.44 10.67 2.95
CA PRO A 21 1.02 10.87 1.63
C PRO A 21 2.12 9.83 1.35
N TRP A 22 1.72 8.60 1.07
CA TRP A 22 2.64 7.51 0.74
C TRP A 22 3.36 7.74 -0.59
N SER A 23 4.68 7.51 -0.60
CA SER A 23 5.41 7.41 -1.87
C SER A 23 5.01 6.14 -2.64
N PRO A 24 4.72 6.23 -3.96
CA PRO A 24 4.34 5.09 -4.80
C PRO A 24 5.32 3.91 -4.71
N ARG A 25 6.61 4.21 -4.59
CA ARG A 25 7.68 3.21 -4.55
C ARG A 25 7.70 2.45 -3.22
N SER A 26 7.46 3.14 -2.11
CA SER A 26 7.38 2.53 -0.77
C SER A 26 6.12 1.68 -0.62
N ALA A 27 4.98 2.20 -1.09
CA ALA A 27 3.72 1.46 -1.12
C ALA A 27 3.84 0.18 -1.96
N LEU A 28 4.44 0.26 -3.17
CA LEU A 28 4.67 -0.90 -4.03
C LEU A 28 5.58 -1.95 -3.38
N ARG A 29 6.62 -1.52 -2.66
CA ARG A 29 7.53 -2.44 -1.96
C ARG A 29 6.80 -3.18 -0.84
N ALA A 30 6.00 -2.48 -0.03
CA ALA A 30 5.19 -3.08 1.03
C ALA A 30 4.14 -4.03 0.45
N TRP A 31 3.43 -3.60 -0.60
CA TRP A 31 2.41 -4.36 -1.31
C TRP A 31 2.94 -5.67 -1.85
N ARG A 32 4.05 -5.62 -2.62
CA ARG A 32 4.69 -6.83 -3.15
C ARG A 32 5.12 -7.78 -2.05
N GLY A 33 5.65 -7.26 -0.94
CA GLY A 33 6.02 -8.07 0.22
C GLY A 33 4.84 -8.78 0.86
N ALA A 34 3.69 -8.09 0.97
CA ALA A 34 2.47 -8.67 1.52
C ALA A 34 1.83 -9.67 0.54
N LEU A 35 1.70 -9.30 -0.73
CA LEU A 35 1.13 -10.14 -1.78
C LEU A 35 1.90 -11.45 -1.97
N ARG A 36 3.24 -11.45 -1.87
CA ARG A 36 4.03 -12.70 -1.92
C ARG A 36 3.75 -13.64 -0.74
N ARG A 37 3.32 -13.11 0.41
CA ARG A 37 3.05 -13.92 1.61
C ARG A 37 1.60 -14.41 1.64
N THR A 38 0.67 -13.59 1.20
CA THR A 38 -0.77 -13.87 1.30
C THR A 38 -1.37 -14.42 0.02
N GLY A 39 -0.76 -14.13 -1.14
CA GLY A 39 -1.35 -14.39 -2.46
C GLY A 39 -2.60 -13.57 -2.77
N CYS A 40 -3.08 -12.76 -1.83
CA CYS A 40 -4.36 -12.06 -1.89
C CYS A 40 -4.15 -10.55 -1.78
N ALA A 41 -4.73 -9.81 -2.72
CA ALA A 41 -4.66 -8.35 -2.81
C ALA A 41 -5.34 -7.67 -1.61
N GLU A 42 -6.50 -8.13 -1.15
CA GLU A 42 -7.17 -7.58 0.04
C GLU A 42 -6.32 -7.76 1.29
N ALA A 43 -5.74 -8.94 1.49
CA ALA A 43 -4.84 -9.19 2.62
C ALA A 43 -3.57 -8.32 2.53
N ALA A 44 -3.10 -8.02 1.32
CA ALA A 44 -2.01 -7.06 1.11
C ALA A 44 -2.43 -5.64 1.49
N ALA A 45 -3.60 -5.18 1.05
CA ALA A 45 -4.15 -3.87 1.40
C ALA A 45 -4.32 -3.71 2.92
N ALA A 46 -4.92 -4.70 3.59
CA ALA A 46 -5.08 -4.71 5.05
C ALA A 46 -3.73 -4.60 5.77
N ARG A 47 -2.69 -5.29 5.26
CA ARG A 47 -1.33 -5.18 5.81
C ARG A 47 -0.76 -3.76 5.67
N LEU A 48 -1.02 -3.08 4.57
CA LEU A 48 -0.60 -1.70 4.35
C LEU A 48 -1.36 -0.74 5.27
N SER A 49 -2.68 -0.90 5.42
CA SER A 49 -3.48 -0.12 6.38
C SER A 49 -2.97 -0.28 7.81
N ALA A 50 -2.55 -1.48 8.22
CA ALA A 50 -1.96 -1.69 9.55
C ALA A 50 -0.62 -0.95 9.73
N ILE A 51 0.19 -0.84 8.67
CA ILE A 51 1.44 -0.06 8.71
C ILE A 51 1.11 1.43 8.82
N GLU A 52 0.14 1.92 8.04
CA GLU A 52 -0.33 3.30 8.09
C GLU A 52 -0.88 3.67 9.48
N ALA A 53 -1.77 2.84 10.04
CA ALA A 53 -2.31 3.05 11.37
C ALA A 53 -1.20 3.12 12.43
N GLY A 54 -0.17 2.29 12.33
CA GLY A 54 0.99 2.35 13.22
C GLY A 54 1.90 3.56 13.00
N GLN A 55 1.83 4.25 11.85
CA GLN A 55 2.50 5.54 11.65
C GLN A 55 1.65 6.69 12.18
N LEU A 56 0.34 6.67 11.94
CA LEU A 56 -0.61 7.63 12.47
C LEU A 56 -0.61 7.65 14.01
N ALA A 57 -0.52 6.49 14.65
CA ALA A 57 -0.43 6.39 16.11
C ALA A 57 0.90 6.92 16.70
N ARG A 58 1.89 7.21 15.85
CA ARG A 58 3.20 7.77 16.24
C ARG A 58 3.33 9.27 15.92
N LEU A 59 2.35 9.84 15.22
CA LEU A 59 2.22 11.27 14.98
C LEU A 59 1.45 11.90 16.15
#